data_AF-A0A7C9D0C7-F1
#
_entry.id   AF-A0A7C9D0C7-F1
#
_cell.length_a   1.000
_cell.length_b   1.000
_cell.length_c   1.000
_cell.angle_alpha   90.00
_cell.angle_beta   90.00
_cell.angle_gamma   90.00
#
_symmetry.space_group_name_H-M   'P 1'
#
loop_
_entity.id
_entity.type
_entity.pdbx_description
1 polymer ?
#
loop_
_entity_poly.entity_id
_entity_poly.type
_entity_poly.pdbx_seq_one_letter_code
_entity_poly.pdbx_strand_id
1 'polypeptide(L)'
;LFDGIVGPNPDIRPINTDGAQKLIYQVGHKRGRLTMEDEDDEQPKKKIRMGMPATQWISVYNARRPMKQRYHYNVADIRLPQHIEKGNEDGLFISCVASCSNLWALIMDAGTGFTAQVYELSPHFLHKEWIMEQWEKNYYISAIAGAQNGSSLVVMSKGTQYLQQSYKVSDAFPFKWINKKWREGFYVTSMATAGGR
;
A
#
# COMPACT_ATOMS: atom_id res chain seq x y z
N LEU A 1 18.99 -46.78 -1.83
CA LEU A 1 19.65 -46.20 -3.01
C LEU A 1 18.75 -45.07 -3.52
N PHE A 2 18.95 -43.86 -3.00
CA PHE A 2 18.66 -42.54 -3.60
C PHE A 2 19.04 -41.53 -2.51
N ASP A 3 20.33 -41.47 -2.28
CA ASP A 3 21.01 -40.39 -1.58
C ASP A 3 21.48 -39.41 -2.67
N GLY A 4 21.24 -38.11 -2.52
CA GLY A 4 21.96 -37.10 -3.33
C GLY A 4 21.20 -36.25 -4.37
N ILE A 5 19.96 -35.77 -4.13
CA ILE A 5 19.37 -34.69 -4.96
C ILE A 5 18.76 -33.56 -4.11
N VAL A 6 19.40 -33.17 -3.01
CA VAL A 6 19.12 -31.88 -2.37
C VAL A 6 20.44 -31.26 -1.93
N GLY A 7 21.04 -30.46 -2.80
CA GLY A 7 22.15 -29.59 -2.43
C GLY A 7 21.68 -28.49 -1.46
N PRO A 8 22.54 -27.97 -0.58
CA PRO A 8 22.16 -27.09 0.54
C PRO A 8 21.83 -25.64 0.12
N ASN A 9 21.75 -25.34 -1.18
CA ASN A 9 21.61 -23.97 -1.68
C ASN A 9 20.26 -23.74 -2.40
N PRO A 10 19.34 -22.92 -1.86
CA PRO A 10 18.06 -22.61 -2.49
C PRO A 10 18.16 -21.75 -3.76
N ASP A 11 19.33 -21.17 -4.06
CA ASP A 11 19.53 -20.20 -5.16
C ASP A 11 19.75 -20.83 -6.56
N ILE A 12 19.70 -22.16 -6.69
CA ILE A 12 20.00 -22.88 -7.96
C ILE A 12 18.75 -23.62 -8.49
N ARG A 13 17.54 -23.22 -8.09
CA ARG A 13 16.32 -23.85 -8.63
C ARG A 13 16.05 -23.36 -10.06
N PRO A 14 15.87 -24.25 -11.06
CA PRO A 14 15.48 -23.84 -12.41
C PRO A 14 14.09 -23.17 -12.39
N ILE A 15 14.02 -21.94 -12.90
CA ILE A 15 12.76 -21.22 -13.11
C ILE A 15 12.15 -21.76 -14.41
N ASN A 16 10.96 -22.35 -14.33
CA ASN A 16 10.18 -22.75 -15.50
C ASN A 16 9.64 -21.50 -16.22
N THR A 17 10.09 -21.27 -17.46
CA THR A 17 9.82 -20.07 -18.27
C THR A 17 8.85 -20.31 -19.44
N ASP A 18 8.11 -21.41 -19.46
CA ASP A 18 7.22 -21.76 -20.60
C ASP A 18 6.12 -20.70 -20.87
N GLY A 19 5.75 -19.90 -19.86
CA GLY A 19 4.83 -18.77 -20.04
C GLY A 19 5.45 -17.56 -20.78
N ALA A 20 6.77 -17.40 -20.73
CA ALA A 20 7.48 -16.24 -21.29
C ALA A 20 7.75 -16.37 -22.79
N GLN A 21 7.74 -17.58 -23.36
CA GLN A 21 8.01 -17.81 -24.79
C GLN A 21 6.85 -17.45 -25.72
N LYS A 22 5.61 -17.35 -25.21
CA LYS A 22 4.43 -17.04 -26.06
C LYS A 22 4.33 -15.59 -26.54
N LEU A 23 5.16 -14.68 -26.03
CA LEU A 23 5.12 -13.25 -26.36
C LEU A 23 6.03 -12.85 -27.53
N ILE A 24 6.85 -13.77 -28.07
CA ILE A 24 7.85 -13.45 -29.11
C ILE A 24 7.20 -13.36 -30.52
N TYR A 25 6.03 -13.96 -30.73
CA TYR A 25 5.42 -14.10 -32.06
C TYR A 25 4.53 -12.93 -32.54
N GLN A 26 4.49 -11.80 -31.83
CA GLN A 26 3.62 -10.67 -32.22
C GLN A 26 4.36 -9.34 -32.46
N VAL A 27 5.62 -9.40 -32.88
CA VAL A 27 6.39 -8.20 -33.27
C VAL A 27 6.50 -8.14 -34.79
N GLY A 28 5.77 -7.21 -35.42
CA GLY A 28 6.01 -6.83 -36.81
C GLY A 28 4.77 -6.31 -37.53
N HIS A 29 4.67 -4.97 -37.65
CA HIS A 29 4.40 -4.27 -38.92
C HIS A 29 4.42 -2.75 -38.69
N LYS A 30 5.43 -2.08 -39.26
CA LYS A 30 5.58 -0.62 -39.36
C LYS A 30 5.15 -0.16 -40.77
N ARG A 31 4.38 0.93 -40.85
CA ARG A 31 4.24 1.92 -41.96
C ARG A 31 3.22 2.96 -41.45
N GLY A 32 3.33 4.29 -41.60
CA GLY A 32 4.29 5.21 -42.20
C GLY A 32 4.03 6.61 -41.61
N ARG A 33 4.97 7.54 -41.85
CA ARG A 33 5.05 8.90 -41.27
C ARG A 33 4.26 9.92 -42.11
N LEU A 34 3.55 10.83 -41.46
CA LEU A 34 3.23 12.17 -41.99
C LEU A 34 3.37 13.20 -40.84
N THR A 35 4.08 14.27 -41.16
CA THR A 35 4.44 15.44 -40.35
C THR A 35 3.36 16.50 -40.44
N MET A 36 2.99 17.14 -39.32
CA MET A 36 2.68 18.59 -39.26
C MET A 36 3.00 19.08 -37.84
N GLU A 37 3.78 20.17 -37.79
CA GLU A 37 4.10 20.98 -36.62
C GLU A 37 2.86 21.80 -36.23
N ASP A 38 2.62 21.97 -34.93
CA ASP A 38 2.14 23.21 -34.31
C ASP A 38 2.30 23.09 -32.79
N GLU A 39 2.92 24.10 -32.19
CA GLU A 39 3.28 24.20 -30.77
C GLU A 39 2.04 24.50 -29.91
N ASP A 40 1.76 23.63 -28.95
CA ASP A 40 1.04 23.98 -27.72
C ASP A 40 1.40 22.98 -26.60
N ASP A 41 1.51 23.50 -25.37
CA ASP A 41 2.01 22.88 -24.12
C ASP A 41 1.24 21.61 -23.67
N GLU A 42 1.26 20.53 -24.44
CA GLU A 42 0.78 19.20 -24.02
C GLU A 42 1.94 18.23 -23.79
N GLN A 43 2.02 17.69 -22.57
CA GLN A 43 2.83 16.50 -22.27
C GLN A 43 2.61 15.43 -23.35
N PRO A 44 3.66 14.72 -23.81
CA PRO A 44 3.49 13.67 -24.79
C PRO A 44 2.63 12.54 -24.21
N LYS A 45 1.33 12.53 -24.57
CA LYS A 45 0.37 11.49 -24.22
C LYS A 45 0.71 10.22 -25.00
N LYS A 46 1.70 9.46 -24.52
CA LYS A 46 1.85 8.06 -24.92
C LYS A 46 0.52 7.38 -24.58
N LYS A 47 -0.24 6.96 -25.60
CA LYS A 47 -1.40 6.08 -25.42
C LYS A 47 -0.88 4.72 -24.96
N ILE A 48 -0.64 4.62 -23.66
CA ILE A 48 -0.32 3.36 -22.99
C ILE A 48 -1.61 2.55 -23.05
N ARG A 49 -1.55 1.36 -23.66
CA ARG A 49 -2.64 0.38 -23.58
C ARG A 49 -2.71 -0.07 -22.12
N MET A 50 -3.54 0.62 -21.33
CA MET A 50 -3.85 0.21 -19.96
C MET A 50 -4.51 -1.16 -20.06
N GLY A 51 -3.86 -2.19 -19.50
CA GLY A 51 -4.54 -3.46 -19.25
C GLY A 51 -5.71 -3.25 -18.28
N MET A 52 -6.50 -4.29 -18.05
CA MET A 52 -7.51 -4.23 -16.98
C MET A 52 -6.82 -3.87 -15.64
N PRO A 53 -7.42 -3.01 -14.80
CA PRO A 53 -6.87 -2.69 -13.49
C PRO A 53 -6.58 -3.97 -12.71
N ALA A 54 -5.39 -4.06 -12.11
CA ALA A 54 -5.03 -5.21 -11.29
C ALA A 54 -5.90 -5.24 -10.04
N THR A 55 -6.62 -6.35 -9.81
CA THR A 55 -7.39 -6.64 -8.59
C THR A 55 -6.64 -7.60 -7.66
N GLN A 56 -5.31 -7.58 -7.72
CA GLN A 56 -4.45 -8.52 -7.04
C GLN A 56 -3.91 -7.94 -5.74
N TRP A 57 -3.78 -8.80 -4.72
CA TRP A 57 -3.13 -8.43 -3.47
C TRP A 57 -1.62 -8.40 -3.66
N ILE A 58 -0.99 -7.36 -3.11
CA ILE A 58 0.47 -7.26 -2.99
C ILE A 58 0.77 -7.29 -1.50
N SER A 59 1.61 -8.22 -1.08
CA SER A 59 2.14 -8.31 0.28
C SER A 59 3.66 -8.26 0.23
N VAL A 60 4.26 -7.50 1.14
CA VAL A 60 5.70 -7.29 1.23
C VAL A 60 6.16 -7.73 2.62
N TYR A 61 7.21 -8.54 2.66
CA TYR A 61 7.69 -9.17 3.88
C TYR A 61 9.09 -8.68 4.22
N ASN A 62 9.32 -8.37 5.49
CA ASN A 62 10.64 -8.05 6.04
C ASN A 62 10.99 -9.10 7.09
N ALA A 63 12.18 -9.70 7.01
CA ALA A 63 12.65 -10.64 8.02
C ALA A 63 12.83 -9.95 9.39
N ARG A 64 12.29 -10.56 10.45
CA ARG A 64 12.33 -10.07 11.83
C ARG A 64 12.47 -11.24 12.81
N ARG A 65 12.69 -10.93 14.09
CA ARG A 65 12.58 -11.94 15.16
C ARG A 65 11.16 -12.54 15.18
N PRO A 66 10.99 -13.82 15.53
CA PRO A 66 9.67 -14.45 15.60
C PRO A 66 8.68 -13.63 16.45
N MET A 67 7.46 -13.46 15.94
CA MET A 67 6.40 -12.68 16.58
C MET A 67 5.02 -13.24 16.25
N LYS A 68 4.04 -13.03 17.14
CA LYS A 68 2.63 -13.37 16.91
C LYS A 68 2.04 -12.36 15.91
N GLN A 69 1.38 -12.86 14.88
CA GLN A 69 0.58 -12.06 13.94
C GLN A 69 -0.83 -12.62 13.80
N ARG A 70 -1.77 -11.74 13.43
CA ARG A 70 -3.16 -12.06 13.10
C ARG A 70 -3.57 -11.28 11.87
N TYR A 71 -4.26 -11.95 10.96
CA TYR A 71 -4.86 -11.30 9.81
C TYR A 71 -6.39 -11.35 9.91
N HIS A 72 -7.02 -10.33 9.36
CA HIS A 72 -8.45 -10.31 9.05
C HIS A 72 -8.60 -9.74 7.64
N TYR A 73 -9.48 -10.31 6.83
CA TYR A 73 -9.73 -9.87 5.47
C TYR A 73 -11.22 -10.04 5.15
N ASN A 74 -11.70 -9.37 4.10
CA ASN A 74 -13.12 -9.30 3.78
C ASN A 74 -13.97 -8.74 4.94
N VAL A 75 -13.40 -7.79 5.70
CA VAL A 75 -14.07 -7.20 6.86
C VAL A 75 -14.91 -6.02 6.40
N ALA A 76 -16.21 -6.08 6.67
CA ALA A 76 -17.11 -4.93 6.50
C ALA A 76 -16.97 -3.95 7.66
N ASP A 77 -17.29 -2.67 7.43
CA ASP A 77 -17.21 -1.57 8.39
C ASP A 77 -17.73 -1.93 9.79
N ILE A 78 -18.93 -2.52 9.86
CA ILE A 78 -19.59 -2.90 11.13
C ILE A 78 -18.85 -3.99 11.93
N ARG A 79 -18.02 -4.79 11.26
CA ARG A 79 -17.24 -5.87 11.90
C ARG A 79 -15.82 -5.45 12.25
N LEU A 80 -15.37 -4.30 11.75
CA LEU A 80 -14.01 -3.82 11.97
C LEU A 80 -13.68 -3.64 13.46
N PRO A 81 -14.54 -3.00 14.30
CA PRO A 81 -14.24 -2.81 15.72
C PRO A 81 -14.02 -4.12 16.47
N GLN A 82 -14.90 -5.11 16.24
CA GLN A 82 -14.82 -6.42 16.91
C GLN A 82 -13.49 -7.13 16.64
N HIS A 83 -12.98 -7.07 15.40
CA HIS A 83 -11.70 -7.68 15.06
C HIS A 83 -10.51 -6.96 15.70
N ILE A 84 -10.56 -5.62 15.75
CA ILE A 84 -9.52 -4.79 16.36
C ILE A 84 -9.49 -4.99 17.87
N GLU A 85 -10.64 -4.95 18.54
CA GLU A 85 -10.77 -5.14 20.00
C GLU A 85 -10.21 -6.49 20.42
N LYS A 86 -10.62 -7.57 19.76
CA LYS A 86 -10.08 -8.92 20.03
C LYS A 86 -8.57 -9.01 19.77
N GLY A 87 -8.05 -8.27 18.79
CA GLY A 87 -6.61 -8.17 18.55
C GLY A 87 -5.87 -7.45 19.69
N ASN A 88 -6.44 -6.34 20.17
CA ASN A 88 -5.88 -5.55 21.25
C ASN A 88 -5.87 -6.32 22.59
N GLU A 89 -6.93 -7.08 22.90
CA GLU A 89 -6.98 -7.99 24.07
C GLU A 89 -5.84 -9.02 24.06
N ASP A 90 -5.41 -9.41 22.88
CA ASP A 90 -4.30 -10.34 22.64
C ASP A 90 -2.92 -9.66 22.60
N GLY A 91 -2.84 -8.36 22.86
CA GLY A 91 -1.60 -7.57 22.79
C GLY A 91 -1.08 -7.36 21.37
N LEU A 92 -1.96 -7.43 20.36
CA LEU A 92 -1.62 -7.19 18.96
C LEU A 92 -2.04 -5.77 18.56
N PHE A 93 -1.18 -5.08 17.82
CA PHE A 93 -1.51 -3.78 17.23
C PHE A 93 -1.56 -3.88 15.71
N ILE A 94 -2.43 -3.10 15.07
CA ILE A 94 -2.51 -3.02 13.61
C ILE A 94 -1.18 -2.48 13.07
N SER A 95 -0.58 -3.22 12.14
CA SER A 95 0.69 -2.86 11.50
C SER A 95 0.55 -2.61 10.00
N CYS A 96 -0.50 -3.14 9.37
CA CYS A 96 -0.79 -2.91 7.97
C CYS A 96 -2.29 -2.95 7.72
N VAL A 97 -2.77 -2.06 6.84
CA VAL A 97 -4.15 -2.06 6.36
C VAL A 97 -4.18 -1.96 4.85
N ALA A 98 -5.18 -2.57 4.25
CA ALA A 98 -5.49 -2.45 2.83
C ALA A 98 -7.00 -2.59 2.62
N SER A 99 -7.47 -2.20 1.45
CA SER A 99 -8.86 -2.37 1.05
C SER A 99 -8.94 -3.06 -0.31
N CYS A 100 -10.02 -3.80 -0.54
CA CYS A 100 -10.41 -4.26 -1.85
C CYS A 100 -11.90 -4.00 -2.02
N SER A 101 -12.26 -3.19 -3.02
CA SER A 101 -13.59 -2.57 -3.11
C SER A 101 -13.95 -1.82 -1.82
N ASN A 102 -14.91 -2.32 -1.04
CA ASN A 102 -15.35 -1.70 0.22
C ASN A 102 -15.13 -2.63 1.43
N LEU A 103 -14.22 -3.59 1.30
CA LEU A 103 -13.85 -4.51 2.37
C LEU A 103 -12.42 -4.26 2.82
N TRP A 104 -12.21 -4.35 4.13
CA TRP A 104 -10.93 -4.11 4.76
C TRP A 104 -10.14 -5.40 4.96
N ALA A 105 -8.83 -5.27 4.86
CA ALA A 105 -7.86 -6.25 5.32
C ALA A 105 -6.93 -5.58 6.34
N LEU A 106 -6.67 -6.29 7.44
CA LEU A 106 -5.84 -5.88 8.55
C LEU A 106 -4.78 -6.95 8.82
N ILE A 107 -3.56 -6.52 9.05
CA ILE A 107 -2.53 -7.31 9.73
C ILE A 107 -2.29 -6.66 11.08
N MET A 108 -2.32 -7.47 12.13
CA MET A 108 -2.00 -7.06 13.50
C MET A 108 -0.85 -7.93 14.01
N ASP A 109 0.12 -7.35 14.72
CA ASP A 109 1.23 -8.09 15.29
C ASP A 109 1.70 -7.58 16.65
N ALA A 110 2.39 -8.45 17.39
CA ALA A 110 2.94 -8.15 18.71
C ALA A 110 4.32 -7.45 18.63
N GLY A 111 4.88 -7.29 17.44
CA GLY A 111 6.26 -6.83 17.20
C GLY A 111 6.36 -5.38 16.72
N THR A 112 5.28 -4.62 16.78
CA THR A 112 5.22 -3.23 16.29
C THR A 112 6.05 -2.26 17.13
N GLY A 113 6.20 -2.54 18.42
CA GLY A 113 6.75 -1.59 19.40
C GLY A 113 5.78 -0.46 19.79
N PHE A 114 4.52 -0.53 19.33
CA PHE A 114 3.51 0.47 19.68
C PHE A 114 3.06 0.32 21.13
N THR A 115 2.77 1.44 21.77
CA THR A 115 2.32 1.49 23.18
C THR A 115 0.85 1.85 23.32
N ALA A 116 0.27 2.50 22.32
CA ALA A 116 -1.16 2.78 22.21
C ALA A 116 -1.50 2.97 20.74
N GLN A 117 -2.76 2.71 20.38
CA GLN A 117 -3.23 2.83 19.01
C GLN A 117 -4.69 3.31 18.98
N VAL A 118 -4.98 4.19 18.04
CA VAL A 118 -6.32 4.71 17.75
C VAL A 118 -6.58 4.59 16.25
N TYR A 119 -7.84 4.50 15.85
CA TYR A 119 -8.20 4.42 14.44
C TYR A 119 -9.48 5.22 14.15
N GLU A 120 -9.60 5.64 12.90
CA GLU A 120 -10.77 6.35 12.36
C GLU A 120 -11.20 5.63 11.09
N LEU A 121 -12.43 5.11 11.09
CA LEU A 121 -13.11 4.69 9.87
C LEU A 121 -14.07 5.80 9.44
N SER A 122 -13.66 6.58 8.45
CA SER A 122 -14.42 7.74 7.97
C SER A 122 -15.10 7.42 6.64
N PRO A 123 -16.39 7.77 6.47
CA PRO A 123 -17.07 7.68 5.18
C PRO A 123 -16.56 8.71 4.16
N HIS A 124 -15.91 9.78 4.64
CA HIS A 124 -15.26 10.79 3.83
C HIS A 124 -13.77 10.51 3.72
N PHE A 125 -13.20 10.78 2.55
CA PHE A 125 -11.78 10.54 2.30
C PHE A 125 -10.92 11.43 3.21
N LEU A 126 -10.24 10.81 4.18
CA LEU A 126 -9.35 11.43 5.16
C LEU A 126 -9.98 12.53 6.02
N HIS A 127 -10.37 12.17 7.23
CA HIS A 127 -10.86 13.11 8.25
C HIS A 127 -9.70 13.92 8.84
N LYS A 128 -9.51 15.15 8.33
CA LYS A 128 -8.38 16.03 8.69
C LYS A 128 -8.39 16.44 10.15
N GLU A 129 -9.53 16.86 10.66
CA GLU A 129 -9.69 17.39 12.02
C GLU A 129 -9.29 16.34 13.06
N TRP A 130 -9.75 15.10 12.88
CA TRP A 130 -9.35 13.98 13.72
C TRP A 130 -7.85 13.71 13.69
N ILE A 131 -7.22 13.71 12.51
CA ILE A 131 -5.76 13.51 12.39
C ILE A 131 -4.99 14.59 13.16
N MET A 132 -5.41 15.85 13.05
CA MET A 132 -4.77 16.96 13.77
C MET A 132 -4.91 16.80 15.29
N GLU A 133 -6.09 16.43 15.77
CA GLU A 133 -6.34 16.15 17.18
C GLU A 133 -5.44 15.00 17.71
N GLN A 134 -5.27 13.93 16.92
CA GLN A 134 -4.42 12.81 17.32
C GLN A 134 -2.93 13.16 17.27
N TRP A 135 -2.48 14.00 16.33
CA TRP A 135 -1.11 14.52 16.32
C TRP A 135 -0.81 15.34 17.58
N GLU A 136 -1.73 16.19 18.05
CA GLU A 136 -1.57 16.93 19.32
C GLU A 136 -1.43 16.00 20.53
N LYS A 137 -1.99 14.79 20.43
CA LYS A 137 -1.90 13.73 21.45
C LYS A 137 -0.67 12.82 21.28
N ASN A 138 0.26 13.16 20.37
CA ASN A 138 1.47 12.40 20.02
C ASN A 138 1.20 11.02 19.40
N TYR A 139 0.05 10.83 18.75
CA TYR A 139 -0.16 9.70 17.86
C TYR A 139 0.31 10.06 16.46
N TYR A 140 0.93 9.11 15.74
CA TYR A 140 1.37 9.32 14.36
C TYR A 140 0.71 8.29 13.45
N ILE A 141 0.36 8.68 12.20
CA ILE A 141 -0.19 7.75 11.20
C ILE A 141 0.80 6.62 11.00
N SER A 142 0.33 5.41 11.24
CA SER A 142 1.12 4.16 11.23
C SER A 142 0.63 3.19 10.16
N ALA A 143 -0.66 3.23 9.81
CA ALA A 143 -1.23 2.54 8.67
C ALA A 143 -2.42 3.34 8.12
N ILE A 144 -2.66 3.25 6.80
CA ILE A 144 -3.71 4.01 6.12
C ILE A 144 -4.15 3.28 4.85
N ALA A 145 -5.46 3.24 4.58
CA ALA A 145 -6.02 2.72 3.34
C ALA A 145 -7.30 3.49 2.95
N GLY A 146 -7.53 3.67 1.65
CA GLY A 146 -8.77 4.20 1.10
C GLY A 146 -9.57 3.08 0.43
N ALA A 147 -10.89 3.08 0.59
CA ALA A 147 -11.82 2.16 -0.07
C ALA A 147 -12.38 2.77 -1.37
N GLN A 148 -13.01 1.94 -2.21
CA GLN A 148 -13.54 2.35 -3.51
C GLN A 148 -14.72 3.32 -3.40
N ASN A 149 -15.51 3.23 -2.32
CA ASN A 149 -16.59 4.18 -2.01
C ASN A 149 -16.12 5.54 -1.48
N GLY A 150 -14.80 5.79 -1.42
CA GLY A 150 -14.21 7.02 -0.88
C GLY A 150 -14.06 7.04 0.64
N SER A 151 -14.46 5.97 1.34
CA SER A 151 -14.16 5.81 2.76
C SER A 151 -12.67 5.61 2.99
N SER A 152 -12.19 5.92 4.19
CA SER A 152 -10.80 5.72 4.57
C SER A 152 -10.68 5.15 5.97
N LEU A 153 -9.75 4.23 6.16
CA LEU A 153 -9.31 3.75 7.45
C LEU A 153 -7.94 4.35 7.75
N VAL A 154 -7.85 5.13 8.82
CA VAL A 154 -6.60 5.72 9.32
C VAL A 154 -6.29 5.11 10.68
N VAL A 155 -5.07 4.61 10.86
CA VAL A 155 -4.58 4.07 12.13
C VAL A 155 -3.40 4.91 12.61
N MET A 156 -3.50 5.48 13.80
CA MET A 156 -2.45 6.27 14.41
C MET A 156 -1.97 5.62 15.71
N SER A 157 -0.65 5.58 15.92
CA SER A 157 -0.02 4.85 17.02
C SER A 157 0.97 5.70 17.80
N LYS A 158 1.15 5.38 19.09
CA LYS A 158 2.25 5.83 19.95
C LYS A 158 3.36 4.78 19.98
N GLY A 159 4.56 5.17 20.40
CA GLY A 159 5.74 4.28 20.38
C GLY A 159 6.35 4.12 18.98
N THR A 160 5.93 4.93 18.01
CA THR A 160 6.59 5.02 16.71
C THR A 160 7.95 5.69 16.85
N GLN A 161 8.83 5.48 15.87
CA GLN A 161 10.11 6.19 15.77
C GLN A 161 9.97 7.56 15.09
N TYR A 162 8.74 7.99 14.78
CA TYR A 162 8.49 9.24 14.08
C TYR A 162 8.55 10.43 15.05
N LEU A 163 9.29 11.47 14.64
CA LEU A 163 9.38 12.73 15.37
C LEU A 163 8.43 13.78 14.80
N GLN A 164 8.36 13.85 13.47
CA GLN A 164 7.50 14.75 12.72
C GLN A 164 6.85 13.99 11.56
N GLN A 165 5.62 14.35 11.23
CA GLN A 165 4.89 13.75 10.13
C GLN A 165 4.19 14.82 9.30
N SER A 166 4.05 14.56 8.01
CA SER A 166 3.22 15.36 7.11
C SER A 166 2.58 14.43 6.09
N TYR A 167 1.40 14.78 5.61
CA TYR A 167 0.72 14.05 4.53
C TYR A 167 0.33 15.03 3.41
N LYS A 168 0.01 14.47 2.24
CA LYS A 168 -0.51 15.21 1.09
C LYS A 168 -1.64 14.43 0.43
N VAL A 169 -2.80 15.05 0.35
CA VAL A 169 -3.90 14.61 -0.51
C VAL A 169 -3.80 15.35 -1.84
N SER A 170 -3.99 14.61 -2.93
CA SER A 170 -3.83 15.11 -4.30
C SER A 170 -4.57 14.17 -5.26
N ASP A 171 -5.30 14.73 -6.22
CA ASP A 171 -5.99 13.95 -7.26
C ASP A 171 -5.03 13.37 -8.32
N ALA A 172 -3.80 13.92 -8.36
CA ALA A 172 -2.72 13.43 -9.21
C ALA A 172 -1.51 12.99 -8.36
N PHE A 173 -0.66 12.12 -8.92
CA PHE A 173 0.55 11.66 -8.24
C PHE A 173 1.45 12.84 -7.82
N PRO A 174 1.77 13.00 -6.51
CA PRO A 174 2.31 14.25 -5.98
C PRO A 174 3.85 14.35 -6.08
N PHE A 175 4.45 14.10 -7.25
CA PHE A 175 5.92 14.06 -7.42
C PHE A 175 6.63 15.36 -7.01
N LYS A 176 6.07 16.53 -7.32
CA LYS A 176 6.65 17.84 -6.90
C LYS A 176 6.70 17.96 -5.38
N TRP A 177 5.66 17.50 -4.69
CA TRP A 177 5.57 17.55 -3.23
C TRP A 177 6.51 16.55 -2.57
N ILE A 178 6.58 15.32 -3.10
CA ILE A 178 7.53 14.29 -2.65
C ILE A 178 8.96 14.83 -2.73
N ASN A 179 9.37 15.40 -3.87
CA ASN A 179 10.70 15.98 -4.05
C ASN A 179 10.98 17.14 -3.09
N LYS A 180 9.97 17.96 -2.78
CA LYS A 180 10.10 19.02 -1.78
C LYS A 180 10.33 18.42 -0.39
N LYS A 181 9.53 17.43 0.01
CA LYS A 181 9.61 16.80 1.33
C LYS A 181 10.91 16.05 1.55
N TRP A 182 11.45 15.39 0.53
CA TRP A 182 12.78 14.77 0.60
C TRP A 182 13.89 15.79 0.91
N ARG A 183 13.85 16.99 0.31
CA ARG A 183 14.80 18.07 0.63
C ARG A 183 14.63 18.64 2.04
N GLU A 184 13.44 18.51 2.62
CA GLU A 184 13.12 18.90 4.00
C GLU A 184 13.42 17.78 5.02
N GLY A 185 13.99 16.64 4.59
CA GLY A 185 14.31 15.51 5.48
C GLY A 185 13.14 14.59 5.83
N PHE A 186 11.99 14.74 5.16
CA PHE A 186 10.84 13.84 5.29
C PHE A 186 10.91 12.75 4.22
N TYR A 187 10.55 11.52 4.57
CA TYR A 187 10.53 10.39 3.64
C TYR A 187 9.15 9.75 3.55
N VAL A 188 8.84 9.12 2.41
CA VAL A 188 7.58 8.40 2.20
C VAL A 188 7.63 7.11 3.00
N THR A 189 6.71 6.94 3.94
CA THR A 189 6.58 5.72 4.76
C THR A 189 5.36 4.88 4.40
N SER A 190 4.36 5.50 3.78
CA SER A 190 3.15 4.85 3.31
C SER A 190 2.57 5.61 2.13
N MET A 191 1.84 4.90 1.27
CA MET A 191 1.08 5.44 0.17
C MET A 191 -0.26 4.73 0.12
N ALA A 192 -1.33 5.50 -0.05
CA ALA A 192 -2.67 4.97 -0.20
C ALA A 192 -3.40 5.76 -1.28
N THR A 193 -4.36 5.10 -1.92
CA THR A 193 -5.34 5.71 -2.81
C THR A 193 -6.71 5.18 -2.42
N ALA A 194 -7.76 5.93 -2.74
CA ALA A 194 -9.09 5.36 -2.91
C ALA A 194 -9.28 4.98 -4.37
N GLY A 195 -10.24 4.09 -4.65
CA GLY A 195 -10.63 3.78 -6.04
C GLY A 195 -11.06 5.04 -6.78
N GLY A 196 -10.85 5.08 -8.11
CA GLY A 196 -11.25 6.21 -8.94
C GLY A 196 -12.77 6.40 -8.93
N ARG A 197 -13.22 7.66 -8.89
CA ARG A 197 -14.57 8.03 -9.29
C ARG A 197 -14.77 7.80 -10.79
#